data_AF-A0A955G4C9-F1
#
_entry.id   AF-A0A955G4C9-F1
#
_cell.length_a   1.000
_cell.length_b   1.000
_cell.length_c   1.000
_cell.angle_alpha   90.00
_cell.angle_beta   90.00
_cell.angle_gamma   90.00
#
_symmetry.space_group_name_H-M   'P 1'
#
loop_
_entity.id
_entity.type
_entity.pdbx_description
1 polymer ?
#
loop_
_entity_poly.entity_id
_entity_poly.type
_entity_poly.pdbx_seq_one_letter_code
_entity_poly.pdbx_strand_id
1 'polypeptide(L)' 'MSNKDESDIKQKISQLSEMVTWFEGDSFQLEQASDKFQAAQLLAQEIETELSKIGNQINVIKQDFSKQ' A
#
# COMPACT_ATOMS: atom_id res chain seq x y z
N MET A 1 17.99 0.96 -9.43
CA MET A 1 17.53 0.42 -8.13
C MET A 1 16.01 0.43 -8.22
N SER A 2 15.36 -0.66 -8.65
CA SER A 2 13.94 -0.60 -9.06
C SER A 2 13.07 -1.83 -8.74
N ASN A 3 13.63 -2.90 -8.17
CA ASN A 3 12.85 -4.11 -7.85
C ASN A 3 12.47 -4.24 -6.37
N LYS A 4 13.10 -3.45 -5.49
CA LYS A 4 12.89 -3.58 -4.04
C LYS A 4 11.60 -2.88 -3.60
N ASP A 5 11.38 -1.66 -4.09
CA ASP A 5 10.19 -0.86 -3.79
C ASP A 5 8.90 -1.51 -4.34
N GLU A 6 8.97 -2.15 -5.52
CA GLU A 6 7.80 -2.82 -6.13
C GLU A 6 7.43 -4.13 -5.39
N SER A 7 8.42 -4.84 -4.86
CA SER A 7 8.19 -6.00 -3.98
C SER A 7 7.59 -5.57 -2.65
N ASP A 8 8.04 -4.45 -2.11
CA ASP A 8 7.58 -3.92 -0.82
C ASP A 8 6.10 -3.48 -0.88
N ILE A 9 5.70 -2.77 -1.94
CA ILE A 9 4.28 -2.42 -2.17
C ILE A 9 3.40 -3.66 -2.29
N LYS A 10 3.82 -4.68 -3.05
CA LYS A 10 3.05 -5.92 -3.19
C LYS A 10 2.87 -6.64 -1.85
N GLN A 11 3.91 -6.63 -1.01
CA GLN A 11 3.82 -7.18 0.34
C GLN A 11 2.86 -6.37 1.22
N LYS A 12 2.93 -5.04 1.20
CA LYS A 12 2.00 -4.18 1.94
C LYS A 12 0.54 -4.38 1.52
N ILE A 13 0.27 -4.50 0.21
CA ILE A 13 -1.08 -4.79 -0.31
C ILE A 13 -1.57 -6.17 0.16
N SER A 14 -0.69 -7.18 0.18
CA SER A 14 -1.03 -8.51 0.70
C SER A 14 -1.36 -8.45 2.20
N GLN A 15 -0.56 -7.73 2.99
CA GLN A 15 -0.81 -7.54 4.42
C GLN A 15 -2.12 -6.81 4.68
N LEU A 16 -2.44 -5.78 3.89
CA LEU A 16 -3.72 -5.07 4.00
C LEU A 16 -4.89 -6.02 3.70
N SER A 17 -4.74 -6.89 2.69
CA SER A 17 -5.75 -7.90 2.35
C SER A 17 -5.98 -8.88 3.51
N GLU A 18 -4.91 -9.36 4.15
CA GLU A 18 -5.02 -10.23 5.33
C GLU A 18 -5.71 -9.53 6.51
N MET A 19 -5.43 -8.24 6.73
CA MET A 19 -6.11 -7.45 7.74
C MET A 19 -7.61 -7.36 7.46
N VAL A 20 -8.01 -7.12 6.21
CA VAL A 20 -9.42 -7.11 5.79
C VAL A 20 -10.07 -8.48 5.97
N THR A 21 -9.39 -9.56 5.58
CA THR A 21 -9.90 -10.93 5.79
C THR A 21 -10.11 -11.25 7.26
N TRP A 22 -9.27 -10.73 8.17
CA TRP A 22 -9.49 -10.88 9.61
C TRP A 22 -10.81 -10.24 10.07
N PHE A 23 -11.21 -9.10 9.50
CA PHE A 23 -12.51 -8.46 9.81
C PHE A 23 -13.72 -9.29 9.35
N GLU A 24 -13.55 -10.07 8.28
CA GLU A 24 -14.58 -10.94 7.71
C GLU A 24 -14.58 -12.37 8.31
N GLY A 25 -13.60 -12.67 9.15
CA GLY A 25 -13.36 -14.02 9.67
C GLY A 25 -13.90 -14.29 11.07
N ASP A 26 -13.96 -15.56 11.43
CA ASP A 26 -14.47 -16.04 12.72
C ASP A 26 -13.58 -15.65 13.92
N SER A 27 -12.35 -15.18 13.66
CA SER A 27 -11.41 -14.67 14.67
C SER A 27 -11.60 -13.18 14.96
N PHE A 28 -12.65 -12.56 14.43
CA PHE A 28 -12.99 -11.17 14.68
C PHE A 28 -13.29 -10.93 16.16
N GLN A 29 -12.68 -9.89 16.73
CA GLN A 29 -12.92 -9.46 18.10
C GLN A 29 -13.13 -7.95 18.11
N LEU A 30 -14.30 -7.50 18.60
CA LEU A 30 -14.68 -6.09 18.61
C LEU A 30 -13.67 -5.22 19.37
N GLU A 31 -13.11 -5.74 20.46
CA GLU A 31 -12.11 -5.07 21.29
C GLU A 31 -10.82 -4.77 20.50
N GLN A 32 -10.45 -5.63 19.55
CA GLN A 32 -9.28 -5.47 18.68
C GLN A 32 -9.60 -4.73 17.38
N ALA A 33 -10.89 -4.52 17.07
CA ALA A 33 -11.33 -3.97 15.80
C ALA A 33 -10.82 -2.54 15.60
N SER A 34 -10.84 -1.71 16.65
CA SER A 34 -10.34 -0.33 16.58
C SER A 34 -8.86 -0.28 16.25
N ASP A 35 -8.04 -1.06 16.96
CA ASP A 35 -6.59 -1.08 16.77
C ASP A 35 -6.20 -1.63 15.39
N LYS A 36 -6.84 -2.72 14.96
CA LYS A 36 -6.61 -3.30 13.63
C LYS A 36 -7.10 -2.40 12.51
N PHE A 37 -8.19 -1.66 12.72
CA PHE A 37 -8.70 -0.71 11.73
C PHE A 37 -7.72 0.44 11.55
N GLN A 38 -7.21 0.99 12.67
CA GLN A 38 -6.21 2.05 12.61
C GLN A 38 -4.91 1.57 11.96
N ALA A 39 -4.46 0.35 12.25
CA ALA A 39 -3.29 -0.25 11.60
C ALA A 39 -3.51 -0.45 10.08
N ALA A 40 -4.68 -0.95 9.67
CA ALA A 40 -5.03 -1.11 8.27
C ALA A 40 -5.12 0.25 7.54
N GLN A 41 -5.65 1.28 8.20
CA GLN A 41 -5.74 2.63 7.65
C GLN A 41 -4.36 3.24 7.43
N LEU A 42 -3.43 3.08 8.38
CA LEU A 42 -2.04 3.54 8.24
C LEU A 42 -1.35 2.82 7.09
N LEU A 43 -1.48 1.50 7.00
CA LEU A 43 -0.90 0.70 5.93
C LEU A 43 -1.45 1.11 4.55
N ALA A 44 -2.76 1.38 4.46
CA ALA A 44 -3.38 1.88 3.23
C ALA A 44 -2.81 3.26 2.81
N GLN A 45 -2.60 4.17 3.76
CA GLN A 45 -2.00 5.49 3.48
C GLN A 45 -0.55 5.38 2.99
N GLU A 46 0.23 4.46 3.53
CA GLU A 46 1.60 4.20 3.07
C GLU A 46 1.60 3.68 1.62
N ILE A 47 0.73 2.71 1.30
CA ILE A 47 0.58 2.17 -0.06
C ILE A 47 0.20 3.29 -1.05
N GLU A 48 -0.78 4.13 -0.70
CA GLU A 48 -1.21 5.24 -1.54
C GLU A 48 -0.06 6.24 -1.80
N THR A 49 0.72 6.55 -0.76
CA THR A 49 1.87 7.45 -0.84
C THR A 49 2.95 6.88 -1.77
N GLU A 50 3.26 5.60 -1.63
CA GLU A 50 4.27 4.94 -2.46
C GLU A 50 3.84 4.80 -3.91
N LEU A 51 2.59 4.41 -4.17
CA LEU A 51 2.02 4.35 -5.52
C LEU A 51 2.03 5.73 -6.20
N SER A 52 1.68 6.78 -5.45
CA SER A 52 1.72 8.17 -5.94
C SER A 52 3.14 8.60 -6.30
N LYS A 53 4.13 8.21 -5.49
CA LYS A 53 5.54 8.49 -5.75
C LYS A 53 6.03 7.80 -7.02
N ILE A 54 5.67 6.53 -7.22
CA ILE A 54 6.00 5.79 -8.44
C ILE A 54 5.33 6.44 -9.67
N GLY A 55 4.05 6.80 -9.57
CA GLY A 55 3.34 7.49 -10.65
C GLY A 55 4.00 8.82 -11.04
N ASN A 56 4.40 9.61 -10.05
CA ASN A 56 5.12 10.87 -10.28
C ASN A 56 6.48 10.65 -10.93
N GLN A 57 7.25 9.64 -10.49
CA GLN A 57 8.52 9.28 -11.12
C GLN A 57 8.35 8.89 -12.60
N ILE A 58 7.31 8.11 -12.93
CA ILE A 58 7.00 7.74 -14.32
C ILE A 58 6.67 8.98 -15.16
N ASN A 59 5.89 9.92 -14.62
CA ASN A 59 5.50 11.14 -15.33
C ASN A 59 6.70 12.05 -15.61
N VAL A 60 7.61 12.22 -14.63
CA VAL A 60 8.86 12.99 -14.82
C VAL A 60 9.72 12.36 -15.91
N ILE A 61 9.91 11.04 -15.86
CA ILE A 61 10.69 10.31 -16.87
C ILE A 61 10.09 10.49 -18.27
N LYS A 62 8.77 10.36 -18.43
CA LYS A 62 8.10 10.59 -19.73
C LYS A 62 8.30 12.01 -20.25
N GLN A 63 8.25 13.01 -19.36
CA GLN A 63 8.43 14.42 -19.74
C GLN A 63 9.86 14.70 -20.20
N ASP A 64 10.86 14.09 -19.58
CA ASP A 64 12.27 14.24 -19.99
C ASP A 64 12.55 13.59 -21.35
N PHE A 65 11.98 12.40 -21.62
CA PHE A 65 12.10 11.74 -22.93
C PHE A 65 11.33 12.43 -24.07
N SER A 66 10.32 13.24 -23.75
CA SER A 66 9.54 13.98 -24.75
C SER A 66 10.23 15.28 -25.21
N LYS A 67 11.35 15.66 -24.57
CA LYS A 67 12.12 16.88 -24.88
C LYS A 67 13.39 16.60 -25.69
N GLN A 68 13.66 15.35 -26.08
CA GLN A 68 14.68 14.98 -27.08
C GLN A 68 14.04 14.74 -28.44
#